data_AF-A0A820LQM8-F1
#
_entry.id   AF-A0A820LQM8-F1
#
_cell.length_a   1.000
_cell.length_b   1.000
_cell.length_c   1.000
_cell.angle_alpha   90.00
_cell.angle_beta   90.00
_cell.angle_gamma   90.00
#
_symmetry.space_group_name_H-M   'P 1'
#
loop_
_entity.id
_entity.type
_entity.pdbx_description
1 polymer ?
#
loop_
_entity_poly.entity_id
_entity_poly.type
_entity_poly.pdbx_seq_one_letter_code
_entity_poly.pdbx_strand_id
1 'polypeptide(L)'
;MTHLANSYFPNLDASADPWGVKVERVEVKDVRLPVALEKAVAAEASRDARAKIFAAAGEMKASSSLKAAPDTINESHKTMQLRYLQTLTQIVAERNSTMSRQEYKDQYFK
;
A
#
# COMPACT_ATOMS: atom_id res chain seq x y z
N MET A 1 28.41 -4.44 5.87
CA MET A 1 29.70 -3.73 5.68
C MET A 1 30.89 -4.63 5.95
N THR A 2 30.97 -5.27 7.13
CA THR A 2 32.00 -6.29 7.45
C THR A 2 32.05 -7.45 6.45
N HIS A 3 30.90 -7.95 6.00
CA HIS A 3 30.86 -9.06 5.05
C HIS A 3 31.45 -8.71 3.68
N LEU A 4 31.21 -7.49 3.18
CA LEU A 4 31.78 -7.02 1.91
C LEU A 4 33.29 -6.87 2.01
N ALA A 5 33.77 -6.23 3.07
CA ALA A 5 35.20 -6.08 3.31
C ALA A 5 35.92 -7.44 3.38
N ASN A 6 35.33 -8.40 4.10
CA ASN A 6 35.84 -9.76 4.21
C ASN A 6 35.77 -10.54 2.88
N SER A 7 34.81 -10.26 1.99
CA SER A 7 34.74 -10.93 0.69
C SER A 7 35.79 -10.41 -0.31
N TYR A 8 36.26 -9.17 -0.15
CA TYR A 8 37.32 -8.61 -1.01
C TYR A 8 38.73 -8.97 -0.53
N PHE A 9 38.91 -9.22 0.78
CA PHE A 9 40.19 -9.60 1.38
C PHE A 9 40.96 -10.71 0.64
N PRO A 10 40.39 -11.90 0.35
CA PRO A 10 41.14 -12.99 -0.30
C PRO A 10 41.59 -12.65 -1.72
N ASN A 11 40.83 -11.82 -2.45
CA ASN A 11 41.19 -11.41 -3.80
C ASN A 11 42.36 -10.42 -3.82
N LEU A 12 42.39 -9.52 -2.84
CA LEU A 12 43.46 -8.52 -2.71
C LEU A 12 44.75 -9.13 -2.15
N ASP A 13 44.66 -10.02 -1.16
CA ASP A 13 45.82 -10.73 -0.61
C ASP A 13 46.51 -11.58 -1.70
N ALA A 14 45.74 -12.39 -2.45
CA ALA A 14 46.27 -13.19 -3.55
C ALA A 14 46.88 -12.36 -4.71
N SER A 15 46.40 -11.13 -4.92
CA SER A 15 46.95 -10.23 -5.94
C SER A 15 48.21 -9.49 -5.47
N ALA A 16 48.40 -9.35 -4.15
CA ALA A 16 49.53 -8.67 -3.53
C ALA A 16 50.71 -9.63 -3.25
N ASP A 17 50.46 -10.94 -3.18
CA ASP A 17 51.47 -11.99 -3.01
C ASP A 17 52.65 -11.92 -4.01
N PRO A 18 52.45 -11.71 -5.32
CA PRO A 18 53.56 -11.59 -6.27
C PRO A 18 54.47 -10.38 -6.02
N TRP A 19 53.98 -9.39 -5.27
CA TRP A 19 54.71 -8.17 -4.91
C TRP A 19 55.32 -8.26 -3.51
N GLY A 20 55.13 -9.39 -2.81
CA GLY A 20 55.67 -9.63 -1.46
C GLY A 20 55.00 -8.80 -0.37
N VAL A 21 53.77 -8.31 -0.60
CA VAL A 21 53.02 -7.46 0.34
C VAL A 21 51.89 -8.26 0.96
N LYS A 22 51.85 -8.35 2.30
CA LYS A 22 50.77 -9.00 3.06
C LYS A 22 49.63 -8.01 3.33
N VAL A 23 48.39 -8.37 3.00
CA VAL A 23 47.22 -7.55 3.34
C VAL A 23 46.67 -7.99 4.70
N GLU A 24 46.66 -7.11 5.70
CA GLU A 24 46.16 -7.46 7.05
C GLU A 24 44.69 -7.09 7.28
N ARG A 25 44.19 -6.04 6.62
CA ARG A 25 42.84 -5.54 6.81
C ARG A 25 42.35 -4.79 5.58
N VAL A 26 41.10 -5.04 5.19
CA VAL A 26 40.38 -4.28 4.18
C VAL A 26 39.21 -3.59 4.87
N GLU A 27 39.04 -2.29 4.61
CA GLU A 27 37.91 -1.51 5.11
C GLU A 27 37.26 -0.76 3.96
N VAL A 28 35.94 -0.85 3.86
CA VAL A 28 35.16 -0.09 2.87
C VAL A 28 34.86 1.28 3.46
N LYS A 29 35.39 2.35 2.85
CA LYS A 29 35.23 3.73 3.35
C LYS A 29 33.88 4.35 2.98
N ASP A 30 33.65 4.62 1.70
CA ASP A 30 32.43 5.29 1.23
C ASP A 30 31.76 4.48 0.11
N VAL A 31 30.46 4.20 0.29
CA VAL A 31 29.61 3.64 -0.77
C VAL A 31 28.62 4.73 -1.17
N ARG A 32 28.76 5.26 -2.39
CA ARG A 32 27.84 6.28 -2.92
C ARG A 32 26.82 5.62 -3.84
N LEU A 33 25.55 5.95 -3.63
CA LEU A 33 24.49 5.58 -4.56
C LEU A 33 24.60 6.44 -5.84
N PRO A 34 24.34 5.87 -7.02
CA PRO A 34 24.19 6.65 -8.24
C PRO A 34 23.10 7.72 -8.08
N VAL A 35 23.38 8.95 -8.53
CA VAL A 35 22.50 10.13 -8.36
C VAL A 35 21.07 9.92 -8.85
N ALA A 36 20.88 9.09 -9.89
CA ALA A 36 19.57 8.75 -10.41
C ALA A 36 18.70 7.99 -9.39
N LEU A 37 19.30 7.08 -8.62
CA LEU A 37 18.60 6.29 -7.60
C LEU A 37 18.28 7.13 -6.36
N GLU A 38 19.20 8.00 -5.93
CA GLU A 38 18.96 8.91 -4.81
C GLU A 38 17.74 9.82 -5.08
N LYS A 39 17.65 10.35 -6.30
CA LYS A 39 16.48 11.13 -6.76
C LYS A 39 15.21 10.29 -6.80
N ALA A 40 15.28 9.03 -7.25
CA ALA A 40 14.13 8.15 -7.31
C ALA A 40 13.57 7.84 -5.91
N VAL A 41 14.44 7.57 -4.93
CA VAL A 41 14.05 7.32 -3.53
C VAL A 41 13.41 8.56 -2.92
N ALA A 42 14.00 9.75 -3.14
CA ALA A 42 13.43 11.00 -2.66
C ALA A 42 12.05 11.31 -3.29
N ALA A 43 11.90 11.02 -4.59
CA ALA A 43 10.63 11.19 -5.30
C ALA A 43 9.54 10.26 -4.74
N GLU A 44 9.85 8.99 -4.48
CA GLU A 44 8.89 8.04 -3.91
C GLU A 44 8.47 8.42 -2.49
N ALA A 45 9.42 8.85 -1.65
CA ALA A 45 9.10 9.35 -0.32
C ALA A 45 8.17 10.57 -0.36
N SER A 46 8.38 11.48 -1.31
CA SER A 46 7.48 12.64 -1.51
C SER A 46 6.08 12.22 -1.96
N ARG A 47 5.99 11.21 -2.83
CA ARG A 47 4.72 10.64 -3.30
C ARG A 47 3.94 10.02 -2.15
N ASP A 48 4.59 9.21 -1.32
CA ASP A 48 3.97 8.56 -0.16
C ASP A 48 3.47 9.59 0.86
N ALA A 49 4.26 10.62 1.14
CA ALA A 49 3.85 11.70 2.03
C ALA A 49 2.60 12.43 1.50
N ARG A 50 2.56 12.74 0.20
CA ARG A 50 1.39 13.36 -0.44
C ARG A 50 0.16 12.46 -0.39
N ALA A 51 0.32 11.17 -0.65
CA ALA A 51 -0.78 10.20 -0.58
C ALA A 51 -1.43 10.18 0.80
N LYS A 52 -0.63 10.22 1.88
CA LYS A 52 -1.13 10.28 3.26
C LYS A 52 -1.92 11.56 3.55
N ILE A 53 -1.45 12.70 3.06
CA ILE A 53 -2.16 13.98 3.22
C ILE A 53 -3.53 13.94 2.51
N PHE A 54 -3.57 13.42 1.28
CA PHE A 54 -4.84 13.29 0.55
C PHE A 54 -5.79 12.30 1.22
N ALA A 55 -5.29 11.17 1.73
CA ALA A 55 -6.09 10.22 2.48
C ALA A 55 -6.72 10.88 3.72
N ALA A 56 -5.92 11.55 4.54
CA ALA A 56 -6.40 12.24 5.74
C ALA A 56 -7.43 13.36 5.40
N ALA A 57 -7.19 14.12 4.34
CA ALA A 57 -8.14 15.14 3.88
C ALA A 57 -9.45 14.51 3.37
N GLY A 58 -9.36 13.39 2.66
CA GLY A 58 -10.51 12.61 2.21
C GLY A 58 -11.32 12.06 3.38
N GLU A 59 -10.66 11.51 4.39
CA GLU A 59 -11.27 11.02 5.63
C GLU A 59 -11.99 12.14 6.40
N MET A 60 -11.37 13.32 6.50
CA MET A 60 -11.99 14.48 7.15
C MET A 60 -13.25 14.92 6.41
N LYS A 61 -13.20 15.01 5.07
CA LYS A 61 -14.36 15.37 4.24
C LYS A 61 -15.47 14.33 4.34
N ALA A 62 -15.12 13.05 4.31
CA ALA A 62 -16.07 11.96 4.48
C ALA A 62 -16.73 12.01 5.86
N SER A 63 -15.96 12.20 6.92
CA SER A 63 -16.46 12.33 8.29
C SER A 63 -17.40 13.52 8.45
N SER A 64 -17.05 14.68 7.89
CA SER A 64 -17.93 15.85 7.91
C SER A 64 -19.23 15.63 7.16
N SER A 65 -19.19 14.93 6.02
CA SER A 65 -20.38 14.61 5.23
C SER A 65 -21.28 13.61 5.96
N LEU A 66 -20.68 12.59 6.58
CA LEU A 66 -21.40 11.61 7.40
C LEU A 66 -22.02 12.23 8.64
N LYS A 67 -21.40 13.26 9.23
CA LYS A 67 -21.97 14.01 10.36
C LYS A 67 -23.16 14.88 9.92
N ALA A 68 -23.10 15.50 8.75
CA ALA A 68 -24.17 16.36 8.24
C ALA A 68 -25.37 15.57 7.69
N ALA A 69 -25.14 14.36 7.18
CA ALA A 69 -26.19 13.56 6.54
C ALA A 69 -27.42 13.25 7.43
N PRO A 70 -27.28 12.88 8.72
CA PRO A 70 -28.43 12.69 9.61
C PRO A 70 -29.29 13.94 9.76
N ASP A 71 -28.68 15.12 9.85
CA ASP A 71 -29.41 16.39 9.98
C ASP A 71 -30.27 16.62 8.74
N THR A 72 -29.70 16.44 7.54
CA THR A 72 -30.43 16.56 6.27
C THR A 72 -31.53 15.49 6.12
N ILE A 73 -31.31 14.29 6.67
CA ILE A 73 -32.32 13.23 6.69
C ILE A 73 -33.47 13.58 7.64
N ASN A 74 -33.16 14.19 8.79
CA ASN A 74 -34.13 14.58 9.81
C ASN A 74 -34.98 15.80 9.41
N GLU A 75 -34.47 16.67 8.54
CA GLU A 75 -35.19 17.84 8.02
C GLU A 75 -36.51 17.47 7.30
N SER A 76 -36.60 16.27 6.70
CA SER A 76 -37.80 15.83 6.00
C SER A 76 -38.21 14.42 6.41
N HIS A 77 -39.38 14.31 7.05
CA HIS A 77 -39.99 13.04 7.45
C HIS A 77 -40.15 12.04 6.27
N LYS A 78 -40.33 12.54 5.04
CA LYS A 78 -40.47 11.72 3.83
C LYS A 78 -39.16 11.02 3.43
N THR A 79 -38.00 11.56 3.80
CA THR A 79 -36.68 10.99 3.46
C THR A 79 -36.48 9.61 4.11
N MET A 80 -36.94 9.44 5.35
CA MET A 80 -36.85 8.15 6.05
C MET A 80 -37.73 7.07 5.40
N GLN A 81 -38.92 7.43 4.93
CA GLN A 81 -39.80 6.51 4.21
C GLN A 81 -39.19 6.07 2.86
N LEU A 82 -38.59 7.01 2.12
CA LEU A 82 -37.87 6.68 0.89
C LEU A 82 -36.67 5.77 1.16
N ARG A 83 -35.90 6.02 2.23
CA ARG A 83 -34.77 5.18 2.63
C ARG A 83 -35.21 3.76 3.02
N TYR A 84 -36.35 3.64 3.70
CA TYR A 84 -36.96 2.36 4.00
C TYR A 84 -37.32 1.58 2.73
N LEU A 85 -38.00 2.23 1.78
CA LEU A 85 -38.33 1.61 0.49
C LEU A 85 -37.08 1.22 -0.31
N GLN A 86 -36.06 2.08 -0.37
CA GLN A 86 -34.77 1.77 -1.01
C GLN A 86 -34.10 0.55 -0.37
N THR A 87 -34.07 0.48 0.96
CA THR A 87 -33.50 -0.66 1.69
C THR A 87 -34.24 -1.95 1.37
N LEU A 88 -35.58 -1.92 1.31
CA LEU A 88 -36.39 -3.07 0.90
C LEU A 88 -36.06 -3.51 -0.52
N THR A 89 -35.95 -2.57 -1.48
CA THR A 89 -35.59 -2.91 -2.85
C THR A 89 -34.18 -3.53 -2.96
N GLN A 90 -33.23 -3.05 -2.16
CA GLN A 90 -31.87 -3.60 -2.11
C GLN A 90 -31.85 -5.02 -1.54
N ILE A 91 -32.60 -5.28 -0.46
CA ILE A 91 -32.73 -6.62 0.12
C ILE A 91 -33.35 -7.59 -0.90
N VAL A 92 -34.38 -7.17 -1.62
CA VAL A 92 -35.01 -8.00 -2.67
C VAL A 92 -34.02 -8.30 -3.80
N ALA A 93 -33.25 -7.31 -4.25
CA ALA A 93 -32.23 -7.49 -5.27
C ALA A 93 -31.14 -8.48 -4.84
N GLU A 94 -30.69 -8.40 -3.58
CA GLU A 94 -29.69 -9.31 -3.02
C GLU A 94 -30.22 -10.74 -2.82
N ARG A 95 -31.49 -10.90 -2.44
CA ARG A 95 -32.14 -12.22 -2.38
C ARG A 95 -32.25 -12.88 -3.74
N ASN A 96 -32.57 -12.11 -4.78
CA ASN A 96 -32.64 -12.63 -6.15
C ASN A 96 -31.25 -13.01 -6.71
N SER A 97 -30.20 -12.28 -6.34
CA SER A 97 -28.82 -12.59 -6.77
C SER A 97 -28.20 -13.78 -6.01
N THR A 98 -28.53 -13.95 -4.73
CA THR A 98 -28.10 -15.10 -3.93
C THR A 98 -28.85 -16.37 -4.32
N MET A 99 -30.13 -16.29 -4.64
CA MET A 99 -30.92 -17.42 -5.15
C MET A 99 -30.39 -17.92 -6.50
N SER A 100 -30.16 -17.02 -7.47
CA SER A 100 -29.57 -17.40 -8.76
C SER A 100 -28.14 -17.95 -8.66
N ARG A 101 -27.33 -17.46 -7.71
CA ARG A 101 -26.00 -18.01 -7.43
C ARG A 101 -26.05 -19.41 -6.82
N GLN A 102 -27.05 -19.69 -5.99
CA GLN A 102 -27.22 -20.99 -5.35
C GLN A 102 -27.79 -22.02 -6.33
N GLU A 103 -28.81 -21.65 -7.13
CA GLU A 103 -29.35 -22.50 -8.21
C GLU A 103 -28.28 -22.91 -9.23
N TYR A 104 -27.36 -22.00 -9.59
CA TYR A 104 -26.22 -22.33 -10.45
C TYR A 104 -25.30 -23.37 -9.81
N LYS A 105 -25.02 -23.28 -8.50
CA LYS A 105 -24.17 -24.28 -7.84
C LYS A 105 -24.84 -25.65 -7.78
N ASP A 106 -26.14 -25.68 -7.50
CA ASP A 106 -26.92 -26.92 -7.40
C ASP A 106 -27.14 -27.60 -8.78
N GLN A 107 -27.09 -26.84 -9.88
CA GLN A 107 -27.25 -27.34 -11.25
C GLN A 107 -25.95 -27.90 -11.84
N TYR A 108 -24.77 -27.37 -11.48
CA TYR A 108 -23.49 -27.71 -12.09
C TYR A 108 -22.56 -28.54 -11.19
N PHE A 109 -22.82 -28.64 -9.88
CA PHE A 109 -22.15 -29.55 -8.97
C PHE A 109 -23.17 -30.49 -8.33
N LYS A 110 -23.39 -31.65 -8.96
CA LYS A 110 -24.02 -32.82 -8.33
C LYS A 110 -22.95 -33.82 -7.92
#